data_AF-X1F4D8-F1
#
_entry.id   AF-X1F4D8-F1
#
_cell.length_a   1.000
_cell.length_b   1.000
_cell.length_c   1.000
_cell.angle_alpha   90.00
_cell.angle_beta   90.00
_cell.angle_gamma   90.00
#
_symmetry.space_group_name_H-M   'P 1'
#
loop_
_entity.id
_entity.type
_entity.pdbx_description
1 polymer ?
#
loop_
_entity_poly.entity_id
_entity_poly.type
_entity_poly.pdbx_seq_one_letter_code
_entity_poly.pdbx_strand_id
1 'polypeptide(L)'
;PDYDLIEEIMKKAAKKTVCSYCSEPQNKIRLEKPTTYFEEIETETGQKQTNKLSPLDIHSWFKDISNEDCRLMGIKPSVARPEWTILWVLPVPPVSVRPSITLENGIRSEDDLTHKLVDIIRINQRLLENREAGAPQLIVEDLWELLQYHVSTYFDNEISGIPPARHRSGRALRTITQRLKGKEGRFRANLSGKRVDFSARTVISPRFNC
;
A
#
# COMPACT_ATOMS: atom_id res chain seq x y z
N PRO A 1 19.70 -17.53 3.21
CA PRO A 1 19.08 -18.14 2.02
C PRO A 1 19.82 -17.66 0.78
N ASP A 2 20.34 -18.58 -0.03
CA ASP A 2 20.98 -18.22 -1.29
C ASP A 2 19.91 -17.70 -2.24
N TYR A 3 19.90 -16.37 -2.44
CA TYR A 3 18.89 -15.69 -3.25
C TYR A 3 18.89 -16.19 -4.71
N ASP A 4 20.06 -16.55 -5.22
CA ASP A 4 20.22 -17.07 -6.58
C ASP A 4 19.46 -18.38 -6.81
N LEU A 5 19.45 -19.27 -5.80
CA LEU A 5 18.72 -20.54 -5.86
C LEU A 5 17.21 -20.30 -5.89
N ILE A 6 16.71 -19.36 -5.09
CA ILE A 6 15.29 -19.01 -5.06
C ILE A 6 14.85 -18.45 -6.42
N GLU A 7 15.66 -17.57 -7.01
CA GLU A 7 15.35 -16.99 -8.31
C GLU A 7 15.32 -18.06 -9.43
N GLU A 8 16.24 -19.02 -9.39
CA GLU A 8 16.26 -20.13 -10.34
C GLU A 8 15.02 -21.03 -10.20
N ILE A 9 14.62 -21.36 -8.95
CA ILE A 9 13.41 -22.13 -8.67
C ILE A 9 12.17 -21.40 -9.20
N MET A 10 12.04 -20.11 -8.93
CA MET A 10 10.90 -19.30 -9.41
C MET A 10 10.85 -19.22 -10.94
N LYS A 11 11.99 -19.09 -11.61
CA LYS A 11 12.07 -19.10 -13.09
C LYS A 11 11.66 -20.45 -13.67
N LYS A 12 12.04 -21.56 -13.03
CA LYS A 12 11.64 -22.91 -13.45
C LYS A 12 10.14 -23.15 -13.22
N ALA A 13 9.62 -22.70 -12.08
CA ALA A 13 8.20 -22.80 -11.74
C ALA A 13 7.34 -22.00 -12.72
N ALA A 14 7.71 -20.76 -13.04
CA ALA A 14 6.96 -19.88 -13.95
C ALA A 14 6.86 -20.40 -15.40
N LYS A 15 7.71 -21.36 -15.80
CA LYS A 15 7.66 -21.98 -17.14
C LYS A 15 6.72 -23.19 -17.20
N LYS A 16 6.36 -23.78 -16.06
CA LYS A 16 5.44 -24.91 -16.05
C LYS A 16 4.03 -24.40 -16.31
N THR A 17 3.30 -25.09 -17.18
CA THR A 17 1.92 -24.75 -17.56
C THR A 17 0.88 -25.61 -16.86
N VAL A 18 1.29 -26.67 -16.16
CA VAL A 18 0.41 -27.61 -15.49
C VAL A 18 0.90 -27.85 -14.06
N CYS A 19 -0.02 -27.82 -13.11
CA CYS A 19 0.29 -28.10 -11.71
C CYS A 19 0.72 -29.56 -11.51
N SER A 20 1.79 -29.80 -10.75
CA SER A 20 2.29 -31.15 -10.48
C SER A 20 1.48 -31.93 -9.43
N TYR A 21 0.59 -31.27 -8.68
CA TYR A 21 -0.21 -31.90 -7.61
C TYR A 21 -1.67 -32.14 -7.99
N CYS A 22 -2.33 -31.15 -8.60
CA CYS A 22 -3.76 -31.23 -8.96
C CYS A 22 -4.02 -31.35 -10.47
N SER A 23 -2.97 -31.33 -11.30
CA SER A 23 -3.07 -31.41 -12.78
C SER A 23 -3.88 -30.30 -13.45
N GLU A 24 -4.24 -29.23 -12.73
CA GLU A 24 -4.93 -28.07 -13.29
C GLU A 24 -3.99 -27.25 -14.20
N PRO A 25 -4.47 -26.74 -15.36
CA PRO A 25 -3.73 -25.77 -16.17
C PRO A 25 -3.50 -24.47 -15.41
N GLN A 26 -2.27 -23.95 -15.49
CA GLN A 26 -1.90 -22.67 -14.90
C GLN A 26 -2.14 -21.55 -15.90
N ASN A 27 -3.17 -20.75 -15.64
CA ASN A 27 -3.48 -19.55 -16.41
C ASN A 27 -2.43 -18.46 -16.17
N LYS A 28 -2.23 -17.61 -17.18
CA LYS A 28 -1.30 -16.48 -17.05
C LYS A 28 -1.96 -15.34 -16.30
N ILE A 29 -1.30 -14.86 -15.25
CA ILE A 29 -1.74 -13.70 -14.49
C ILE A 29 -1.03 -12.45 -15.04
N ARG A 30 -1.81 -11.44 -15.40
CA ARG A 30 -1.33 -10.13 -15.85
C ARG A 30 -1.66 -9.06 -14.82
N LEU A 31 -0.66 -8.26 -14.46
CA LEU A 31 -0.84 -7.07 -13.63
C LEU A 31 -1.12 -5.86 -14.53
N GLU A 32 -2.29 -5.25 -14.37
CA GLU A 32 -2.55 -3.90 -14.83
C GLU A 32 -2.25 -2.93 -13.69
N LYS A 33 -1.23 -2.09 -13.91
CA LYS A 33 -0.84 -1.07 -12.93
C LYS A 33 -2.00 -0.08 -12.76
N PRO A 34 -2.36 0.33 -11.54
CA PRO A 34 -1.54 0.25 -10.32
C PRO A 34 -1.72 -1.00 -9.44
N THR A 35 -2.92 -1.61 -9.40
CA THR A 35 -3.25 -2.65 -8.39
C THR A 35 -4.13 -3.79 -8.89
N THR A 36 -4.51 -3.82 -10.17
CA THR A 36 -5.52 -4.75 -10.68
C THR A 36 -4.87 -5.98 -11.32
N TYR A 37 -5.31 -7.16 -10.94
CA TYR A 37 -4.84 -8.43 -11.50
C TYR A 37 -5.91 -9.05 -12.39
N PHE A 38 -5.47 -9.56 -13.54
CA PHE A 38 -6.31 -10.30 -14.48
C PHE A 38 -5.74 -11.68 -14.72
N GLU A 39 -6.62 -12.67 -14.80
CA GLU A 39 -6.31 -14.02 -15.25
C GLU A 39 -6.72 -14.17 -16.72
N GLU A 40 -5.78 -14.60 -17.56
CA GLU A 40 -6.05 -14.93 -18.96
C GLU A 40 -6.40 -16.42 -19.07
N ILE A 41 -7.67 -16.70 -19.37
CA ILE A 41 -8.20 -18.05 -19.59
C ILE A 41 -8.34 -18.27 -21.10
N GLU A 42 -7.71 -19.33 -21.61
CA GLU A 42 -7.88 -19.77 -22.99
C GLU A 42 -9.09 -20.71 -23.07
N THR A 43 -10.16 -20.27 -23.73
CA THR A 43 -11.35 -21.10 -23.92
C THR A 43 -11.11 -22.14 -25.02
N GLU A 44 -11.88 -23.23 -25.04
CA GLU A 44 -11.80 -24.30 -26.05
C GLU A 44 -11.92 -23.79 -27.51
N THR A 45 -12.50 -22.61 -27.71
CA THR A 45 -12.64 -21.92 -29.01
C THR A 45 -11.42 -21.08 -29.41
N GLY A 46 -10.35 -21.07 -28.61
CA GLY A 46 -9.13 -20.27 -28.83
C GLY A 46 -9.29 -18.78 -28.52
N GLN A 47 -10.44 -18.36 -27.97
CA GLN A 47 -10.63 -16.99 -27.50
C GLN A 47 -10.00 -16.81 -26.11
N LYS A 48 -9.33 -15.67 -25.93
CA LYS A 48 -8.72 -15.30 -24.64
C LYS A 48 -9.72 -14.47 -23.85
N GLN A 49 -10.22 -15.02 -22.76
CA GLN A 49 -11.06 -14.29 -21.82
C GLN A 49 -10.20 -13.78 -20.67
N THR A 50 -10.31 -12.50 -20.35
CA THR A 50 -9.65 -11.89 -19.20
C THR A 50 -10.64 -11.82 -18.04
N ASN A 51 -10.37 -12.52 -16.94
CA ASN A 51 -11.16 -12.44 -15.72
C ASN A 51 -10.46 -11.54 -14.69
N LYS A 52 -11.18 -10.61 -14.06
CA LYS A 52 -10.62 -9.75 -13.00
C LYS A 52 -10.54 -10.57 -11.71
N LEU A 53 -9.36 -10.63 -11.11
CA LEU A 53 -9.17 -11.36 -9.86
C LEU A 53 -9.60 -10.53 -8.66
N SER A 54 -10.50 -11.07 -7.84
CA SER A 54 -10.89 -10.45 -6.58
C SER A 54 -9.79 -10.60 -5.53
N PRO A 55 -9.51 -9.58 -4.69
CA PRO A 55 -8.58 -9.73 -3.58
C PRO A 55 -8.96 -10.84 -2.60
N LEU A 56 -10.24 -11.20 -2.48
CA LEU A 56 -10.68 -12.32 -1.65
C LEU A 56 -10.20 -13.67 -2.20
N ASP A 57 -10.27 -13.85 -3.52
CA ASP A 57 -9.83 -15.08 -4.18
C ASP A 57 -8.31 -15.24 -4.01
N ILE A 58 -7.56 -14.16 -4.24
CA ILE A 58 -6.10 -14.14 -4.05
C ILE A 58 -5.74 -14.47 -2.58
N HIS A 59 -6.48 -13.93 -1.62
CA HIS A 59 -6.26 -14.24 -0.20
C HIS A 59 -6.51 -15.71 0.12
N SER A 60 -7.56 -16.32 -0.45
CA SER A 60 -7.83 -17.75 -0.28
C SER A 60 -6.68 -18.61 -0.82
N TRP A 61 -6.18 -18.29 -2.02
CA TRP A 61 -5.05 -18.99 -2.62
C TRP A 61 -3.77 -18.86 -1.79
N PHE A 62 -3.48 -17.67 -1.27
CA PHE A 62 -2.31 -17.44 -0.42
C PHE A 62 -2.39 -18.18 0.92
N LYS A 63 -3.60 -18.36 1.46
CA LYS A 63 -3.81 -19.10 2.71
C LYS A 63 -3.50 -20.59 2.56
N ASP A 64 -3.79 -21.16 1.38
CA ASP A 64 -3.60 -22.58 1.08
C ASP A 64 -2.14 -22.97 0.85
N ILE A 65 -1.24 -21.98 0.68
CA ILE A 65 0.20 -22.23 0.52
C ILE A 65 0.80 -22.80 1.82
N SER A 66 1.49 -23.93 1.68
CA SER A 66 2.14 -24.61 2.79
C SER A 66 3.34 -23.81 3.34
N ASN A 67 3.69 -24.05 4.61
CA ASN A 67 4.86 -23.40 5.24
C ASN A 67 6.19 -23.84 4.60
N GLU A 68 6.23 -25.01 3.96
CA GLU A 68 7.42 -25.51 3.26
C GLU A 68 7.61 -24.76 1.94
N ASP A 69 6.53 -24.60 1.16
CA ASP A 69 6.54 -23.84 -0.09
C ASP A 69 6.86 -22.36 0.16
N CYS A 70 6.38 -21.78 1.27
CA CYS A 70 6.77 -20.44 1.68
C CYS A 70 8.30 -20.32 1.80
N ARG A 71 8.97 -21.28 2.43
CA ARG A 71 10.43 -21.27 2.59
C ARG A 71 11.16 -21.42 1.26
N LEU A 72 10.63 -22.24 0.35
CA LEU A 72 11.17 -22.39 -1.02
C LEU A 72 11.10 -21.08 -1.80
N MET A 73 10.06 -20.28 -1.59
CA MET A 73 9.91 -18.93 -2.16
C MET A 73 10.74 -17.85 -1.43
N GLY A 74 11.54 -18.22 -0.43
CA GLY A 74 12.33 -17.27 0.37
C GLY A 74 11.53 -16.52 1.44
N ILE A 75 10.28 -16.91 1.68
CA ILE A 75 9.39 -16.30 2.66
C ILE A 75 9.51 -17.06 3.98
N LYS A 76 9.72 -16.34 5.09
CA LYS A 76 9.75 -16.93 6.42
C LYS A 76 8.33 -16.93 7.01
N PRO A 77 7.65 -18.10 7.13
CA PRO A 77 6.25 -18.15 7.55
C PRO A 77 6.02 -17.64 8.98
N SER A 78 7.05 -17.61 9.82
CA SER A 78 6.97 -17.07 11.18
C SER A 78 6.93 -15.54 11.26
N VAL A 79 7.33 -14.84 10.18
CA VAL A 79 7.48 -13.37 10.18
C VAL A 79 6.61 -12.71 9.10
N ALA A 80 6.46 -13.36 7.95
CA ALA A 80 5.67 -12.85 6.85
C ALA A 80 5.01 -14.03 6.17
N ARG A 81 3.68 -14.18 6.30
CA ARG A 81 2.95 -15.10 5.44
C ARG A 81 2.37 -14.37 4.23
N PRO A 82 2.25 -15.02 3.06
CA PRO A 82 1.76 -14.38 1.84
C PRO A 82 0.38 -13.74 2.01
N GLU A 83 -0.53 -14.38 2.75
CA GLU A 83 -1.90 -13.87 2.94
C GLU A 83 -1.95 -12.53 3.66
N TRP A 84 -0.93 -12.19 4.46
CA TRP A 84 -0.85 -10.90 5.17
C TRP A 84 -0.54 -9.72 4.24
N THR A 85 -0.15 -9.99 3.00
CA THR A 85 0.01 -8.95 1.96
C THR A 85 -1.34 -8.28 1.64
N ILE A 86 -2.44 -9.01 1.82
CA ILE A 86 -3.79 -8.49 1.64
C ILE A 86 -4.30 -8.01 2.99
N LEU A 87 -4.47 -6.69 3.10
CA LEU A 87 -4.81 -6.05 4.36
C LEU A 87 -6.26 -6.35 4.77
N TRP A 88 -6.42 -7.15 5.81
CA TRP A 88 -7.71 -7.38 6.49
C TRP A 88 -8.00 -6.35 7.58
N VAL A 89 -6.97 -5.91 8.30
CA VAL A 89 -7.07 -4.95 9.41
C VAL A 89 -6.06 -3.84 9.17
N LEU A 90 -6.54 -2.59 9.15
CA LEU A 90 -5.70 -1.41 9.00
C LEU A 90 -5.38 -0.81 10.39
N PRO A 91 -4.11 -0.83 10.84
CA PRO A 91 -3.75 -0.23 12.12
C PRO A 91 -3.85 1.30 12.06
N VAL A 92 -4.53 1.89 13.04
CA VAL A 92 -4.67 3.36 13.14
C VAL A 92 -3.52 3.94 13.96
N PRO A 93 -2.77 4.93 13.43
CA PRO A 93 -1.68 5.54 14.17
C PRO A 93 -2.19 6.37 15.36
N PRO A 94 -1.43 6.40 16.47
CA PRO A 94 -1.81 7.14 17.67
C PRO A 94 -1.84 8.65 17.43
N VAL A 95 -2.52 9.38 18.32
CA VAL A 95 -2.72 10.84 18.22
C VAL A 95 -1.39 11.61 18.19
N SER A 96 -0.36 11.12 18.87
CA SER A 96 0.98 11.73 18.86
C SER A 96 1.63 11.79 17.47
N VAL A 97 1.27 10.88 16.56
CA VAL A 97 1.75 10.85 15.17
C VAL A 97 0.90 11.76 14.26
N ARG A 98 -0.29 12.17 14.72
CA ARG A 98 -1.28 12.97 13.99
C ARG A 98 -1.59 14.28 14.73
N PRO A 99 -0.61 15.19 14.89
CA PRO A 99 -0.81 16.42 15.64
C PRO A 99 -1.77 17.37 14.91
N SER A 100 -2.77 17.90 15.62
CA SER A 100 -3.62 18.99 15.13
C SER A 100 -2.93 20.35 15.35
N ILE A 101 -3.09 21.27 14.40
CA ILE A 101 -2.56 22.64 14.51
C ILE A 101 -3.73 23.60 14.71
N THR A 102 -3.71 24.40 15.77
CA THR A 102 -4.61 25.55 15.93
C THR A 102 -3.99 26.76 15.26
N LEU A 103 -4.70 27.34 14.29
CA LEU A 103 -4.33 28.61 13.68
C LEU A 103 -4.64 29.77 14.64
N GLU A 104 -3.99 30.92 14.43
CA GLU A 104 -4.14 32.12 15.29
C GLU A 104 -5.58 32.64 15.37
N ASN A 105 -6.39 32.36 14.35
CA ASN A 105 -7.82 32.69 14.29
C ASN A 105 -8.73 31.71 15.04
N GLY A 106 -8.16 30.76 15.80
CA GLY A 106 -8.91 29.74 16.54
C GLY A 106 -9.40 28.56 15.68
N ILE A 107 -9.17 28.57 14.37
CA ILE A 107 -9.54 27.46 13.49
C ILE A 107 -8.57 26.29 13.69
N ARG A 108 -9.12 25.10 13.95
CA ARG A 108 -8.35 23.86 14.03
C ARG A 108 -8.11 23.30 12.63
N SER A 109 -6.85 23.20 12.25
CA SER A 109 -6.39 22.48 11.06
C SER A 109 -6.01 21.05 11.48
N GLU A 110 -6.77 20.07 10.99
CA GLU A 110 -6.49 18.67 11.26
C GLU A 110 -5.27 18.18 10.48
N ASP A 111 -4.67 17.09 10.98
CA ASP A 111 -3.55 16.42 10.31
C ASP A 111 -4.02 15.72 9.02
N ASP A 112 -3.18 15.74 7.97
CA ASP A 112 -3.48 15.12 6.69
C ASP A 112 -3.80 13.61 6.80
N LEU A 113 -3.17 12.87 7.74
CA LEU A 113 -3.49 11.45 7.96
C LEU A 113 -4.86 11.29 8.59
N THR A 114 -5.26 12.20 9.50
CA THR A 114 -6.60 12.18 10.11
C THR A 114 -7.68 12.39 9.05
N HIS A 115 -7.49 13.35 8.15
CA HIS A 115 -8.43 13.58 7.05
C HIS A 115 -8.61 12.32 6.20
N LYS A 116 -7.51 11.63 5.85
CA LYS A 116 -7.59 10.42 5.03
C LYS A 116 -8.22 9.24 5.77
N LEU A 117 -7.94 9.08 7.07
CA LEU A 117 -8.55 8.05 7.90
C LEU A 117 -10.07 8.24 8.01
N VAL A 118 -10.54 9.48 8.14
CA VAL A 118 -11.99 9.79 8.14
C VAL A 118 -12.64 9.36 6.83
N ASP A 119 -12.00 9.64 5.69
CA ASP A 119 -12.51 9.21 4.38
C ASP A 119 -12.56 7.67 4.26
N ILE A 120 -11.52 6.95 4.71
CA ILE A 120 -11.49 5.48 4.72
C ILE A 120 -12.64 4.92 5.54
N ILE A 121 -12.85 5.42 6.76
CA ILE A 121 -13.91 4.95 7.65
C ILE A 121 -15.29 5.19 7.02
N ARG A 122 -15.50 6.38 6.43
CA ARG A 122 -16.77 6.73 5.78
C ARG A 122 -17.11 5.79 4.63
N ILE A 123 -16.14 5.50 3.76
CA ILE A 123 -16.38 4.60 2.63
C ILE A 123 -16.55 3.15 3.11
N ASN A 124 -15.80 2.72 4.12
CA ASN A 124 -15.95 1.38 4.69
C ASN A 124 -17.34 1.15 5.30
N GLN A 125 -17.86 2.13 6.04
CA GLN A 125 -19.23 2.07 6.57
C GLN A 125 -20.27 2.04 5.45
N ARG A 126 -20.12 2.92 4.45
CA ARG A 126 -21.02 2.96 3.30
C ARG A 126 -21.02 1.64 2.52
N LEU A 127 -19.85 1.02 2.33
CA LEU A 127 -19.73 -0.28 1.67
C LEU A 127 -20.47 -1.37 2.45
N LEU A 128 -20.33 -1.39 3.78
CA LEU A 128 -21.02 -2.36 4.64
C LEU A 128 -22.54 -2.21 4.54
N GLU A 129 -23.05 -0.98 4.71
CA GLU A 129 -24.49 -0.67 4.65
C GLU A 129 -25.10 -1.04 3.29
N ASN A 130 -24.43 -0.71 2.18
CA ASN A 130 -24.94 -1.02 0.83
C ASN A 130 -24.92 -2.53 0.55
N ARG A 131 -23.91 -3.24 1.05
CA ARG A 131 -23.84 -4.69 0.91
C ARG A 131 -24.97 -5.38 1.70
N GLU A 132 -25.22 -4.95 2.93
CA GLU A 132 -26.29 -5.51 3.78
C GLU A 132 -27.69 -5.16 3.27
N ALA A 133 -27.87 -3.99 2.65
CA ALA A 133 -29.11 -3.60 1.99
C ALA A 133 -29.40 -4.36 0.69
N GLY A 134 -28.49 -5.24 0.23
CA GLY A 134 -28.65 -5.98 -1.01
C GLY A 134 -28.53 -5.10 -2.26
N ALA A 135 -27.69 -4.06 -2.20
CA ALA A 135 -27.45 -3.21 -3.37
C ALA A 135 -26.90 -4.02 -4.56
N PRO A 136 -27.19 -3.60 -5.80
CA PRO A 136 -26.62 -4.20 -7.00
C PRO A 136 -25.10 -4.33 -6.94
N GLN A 137 -24.58 -5.44 -7.48
CA GLN A 137 -23.14 -5.78 -7.49
C GLN A 137 -22.26 -4.64 -8.04
N LEU A 138 -22.71 -3.95 -9.10
CA LEU A 138 -21.98 -2.82 -9.69
C LEU A 138 -21.70 -1.70 -8.68
N ILE A 139 -22.66 -1.37 -7.82
CA ILE A 139 -22.51 -0.32 -6.80
C ILE A 139 -21.53 -0.77 -5.72
N VAL A 140 -21.57 -2.04 -5.34
CA VAL A 140 -20.64 -2.61 -4.36
C VAL A 140 -19.21 -2.61 -4.90
N GLU A 141 -19.03 -2.93 -6.19
CA GLU A 141 -17.74 -2.88 -6.87
C GLU A 141 -17.20 -1.46 -6.98
N ASP A 142 -18.03 -0.47 -7.32
CA ASP A 142 -17.62 0.95 -7.33
C ASP A 142 -17.17 1.43 -5.94
N LEU A 143 -17.89 1.06 -4.89
CA LEU A 143 -17.53 1.40 -3.50
C LEU A 143 -16.25 0.68 -3.07
N TRP A 144 -16.04 -0.56 -3.52
CA TRP A 144 -14.82 -1.31 -3.28
C TRP A 144 -13.60 -0.65 -3.93
N GLU A 145 -13.71 -0.23 -5.20
CA GLU A 145 -12.63 0.48 -5.89
C GLU A 145 -12.33 1.83 -5.23
N LEU A 146 -13.36 2.52 -4.75
CA LEU A 146 -13.18 3.76 -3.99
C LEU A 146 -12.47 3.51 -2.65
N LEU A 147 -12.80 2.43 -1.93
CA LEU A 147 -12.08 2.04 -0.72
C LEU A 147 -10.61 1.75 -1.02
N GLN A 148 -10.34 1.00 -2.09
CA GLN A 148 -8.97 0.71 -2.55
C GLN A 148 -8.20 1.99 -2.86
N TYR A 149 -8.83 2.97 -3.51
CA TYR A 149 -8.26 4.29 -3.75
C TYR A 149 -7.87 5.00 -2.44
N HIS A 150 -8.78 5.03 -1.46
CA HIS A 150 -8.54 5.70 -0.19
C HIS A 150 -7.42 5.03 0.63
N VAL A 151 -7.36 3.71 0.65
CA VAL A 151 -6.28 2.98 1.33
C VAL A 151 -4.95 3.15 0.62
N SER A 152 -4.92 3.07 -0.72
CA SER A 152 -3.69 3.23 -1.51
C SER A 152 -3.08 4.61 -1.30
N THR A 153 -3.89 5.66 -1.42
CA THR A 153 -3.43 7.04 -1.22
C THR A 153 -3.10 7.36 0.24
N TYR A 154 -3.58 6.61 1.22
CA TYR A 154 -3.17 6.74 2.62
C TYR A 154 -1.73 6.29 2.88
N PHE A 155 -1.29 5.23 2.21
CA PHE A 155 0.10 4.79 2.29
C PHE A 155 1.01 5.67 1.43
N ASP A 156 0.61 5.90 0.18
CA ASP A 156 1.37 6.71 -0.75
C ASP A 156 0.45 7.51 -1.68
N ASN A 157 0.48 8.83 -1.56
CA ASN A 157 -0.31 9.75 -2.38
C ASN A 157 0.36 10.13 -3.72
N GLU A 158 1.57 9.63 -4.00
CA GLU A 158 2.33 9.90 -5.22
C GLU A 158 2.41 8.66 -6.15
N ILE A 159 1.48 7.72 -6.00
CA ILE A 159 1.40 6.53 -6.85
C ILE A 159 1.05 6.92 -8.29
N SER A 160 1.83 6.43 -9.26
CA SER A 160 1.57 6.63 -10.68
C SER A 160 0.25 6.01 -11.11
N GLY A 161 -0.57 6.75 -11.85
CA GLY A 161 -1.87 6.29 -12.37
C GLY A 161 -3.03 6.50 -11.40
N ILE A 162 -2.79 6.91 -10.16
CA ILE A 162 -3.83 7.25 -9.18
C ILE A 162 -3.85 8.77 -8.97
N PRO A 163 -5.01 9.44 -9.07
CA PRO A 163 -5.08 10.88 -8.85
C PRO A 163 -4.76 11.21 -7.38
N PRO A 164 -3.87 12.19 -7.10
CA PRO A 164 -3.47 12.51 -5.74
C PRO A 164 -4.65 13.07 -4.95
N ALA A 165 -4.85 12.54 -3.74
CA ALA A 165 -5.82 13.05 -2.79
C ALA A 165 -5.41 14.46 -2.35
N ARG A 166 -6.38 15.39 -2.42
CA ARG A 166 -6.20 16.81 -2.11
C ARG A 166 -7.17 17.22 -1.02
N HIS A 167 -6.74 18.16 -0.20
CA HIS A 167 -7.61 18.88 0.71
C HIS A 167 -8.60 19.75 -0.08
N ARG A 168 -9.68 20.22 0.56
CA ARG A 168 -10.64 21.18 -0.07
C ARG A 168 -9.95 22.46 -0.59
N SER A 169 -8.81 22.82 -0.02
CA SER A 169 -7.98 23.95 -0.45
C SER A 169 -7.14 23.67 -1.72
N GLY A 170 -7.21 22.46 -2.29
CA GLY A 170 -6.44 22.05 -3.47
C GLY A 170 -5.01 21.58 -3.17
N ARG A 171 -4.52 21.76 -1.93
CA ARG A 171 -3.21 21.24 -1.48
C ARG A 171 -3.24 19.70 -1.46
N ALA A 172 -2.22 19.05 -2.03
CA ALA A 172 -2.05 17.61 -1.93
C ALA A 172 -1.77 17.19 -0.47
N LEU A 173 -2.35 16.08 -0.03
CA LEU A 173 -2.17 15.56 1.32
C LEU A 173 -0.78 14.91 1.48
N ARG A 174 -0.14 15.15 2.63
CA ARG A 174 1.14 14.51 2.99
C ARG A 174 0.92 13.25 3.84
N THR A 175 0.92 12.11 3.16
CA THR A 175 0.67 10.77 3.71
C THR A 175 1.93 10.07 4.22
N ILE A 176 1.83 8.79 4.59
CA ILE A 176 2.90 8.06 5.31
C ILE A 176 4.23 8.11 4.56
N THR A 177 4.23 7.74 3.27
CA THR A 177 5.45 7.66 2.47
C THR A 177 6.14 9.02 2.34
N GLN A 178 5.38 10.10 2.14
CA GLN A 178 5.87 11.48 2.02
C GLN A 178 6.38 12.04 3.37
N ARG A 179 5.95 11.49 4.50
CA ARG A 179 6.51 11.83 5.82
C ARG A 179 7.87 11.16 6.03
N LEU A 180 8.06 9.95 5.52
CA LEU A 180 9.30 9.19 5.69
C LEU A 180 10.36 9.60 4.66
N LYS A 181 9.99 9.64 3.38
CA LYS A 181 10.88 9.94 2.24
C LYS A 181 10.99 11.45 1.98
N GLY A 182 11.95 11.81 1.12
CA GLY A 182 12.18 13.18 0.68
C GLY A 182 13.22 13.95 1.51
N LYS A 183 13.54 15.18 1.07
CA LYS A 183 14.52 16.05 1.73
C LYS A 183 14.04 16.50 3.12
N GLU A 184 12.75 16.80 3.23
CA GLU A 184 12.07 17.13 4.49
C GLU A 184 11.43 15.90 5.16
N GLY A 185 11.79 14.70 4.73
CA GLY A 185 11.35 13.45 5.33
C GLY A 185 12.04 13.18 6.66
N ARG A 186 11.41 12.36 7.51
CA ARG A 186 11.93 12.03 8.85
C ARG A 186 13.32 11.42 8.82
N PHE A 187 13.66 10.59 7.84
CA PHE A 187 14.99 9.99 7.76
C PHE A 187 16.09 11.05 7.62
N ARG A 188 15.99 11.94 6.62
CA ARG A 188 17.04 12.92 6.34
C ARG A 188 17.01 14.11 7.31
N ALA A 189 15.82 14.63 7.60
CA ALA A 189 15.66 15.86 8.38
C ALA A 189 15.68 15.63 9.90
N ASN A 190 15.32 14.43 10.37
CA ASN A 190 15.21 14.15 11.80
C ASN A 190 16.16 13.06 12.28
N LEU A 191 16.55 12.07 11.47
CA LEU A 191 17.41 10.97 11.94
C LEU A 191 18.88 11.16 11.54
N SER A 192 19.17 11.52 10.28
CA SER A 192 20.54 11.65 9.78
C SER A 192 21.24 12.95 10.21
N GLY A 193 20.50 14.03 10.42
CA GLY A 193 21.05 15.31 10.86
C GLY A 193 20.01 16.07 11.67
N LYS A 194 20.32 16.35 12.93
CA LYS A 194 19.47 17.16 13.83
C LYS A 194 20.14 18.49 14.11
N ARG A 195 19.32 19.49 14.40
CA ARG A 195 19.82 20.72 15.02
C ARG A 195 20.28 20.39 16.44
N VAL A 196 21.40 20.99 16.83
CA VAL A 196 21.98 20.83 18.17
C VAL A 196 21.75 22.10 18.97
N ASP A 197 21.36 21.92 20.23
CA ASP A 197 21.33 22.99 21.20
C ASP A 197 22.78 23.37 21.60
N PHE A 198 22.96 24.51 22.28
CA PHE A 198 24.27 25.01 22.72
C PHE A 198 25.29 25.25 21.59
N SER A 199 24.82 25.79 20.47
CA SER A 199 25.67 26.23 19.37
C SER A 199 25.43 27.71 19.04
N ALA A 200 26.48 28.40 18.60
CA ALA A 200 26.39 29.77 18.12
C ALA A 200 27.08 29.88 16.75
N ARG A 201 26.57 30.77 15.90
CA ARG A 201 27.14 31.07 14.58
C ARG A 201 27.37 32.57 14.50
N THR A 202 28.63 32.98 14.31
CA THR A 202 29.00 34.40 14.13
C THR A 202 29.85 34.58 12.87
N VAL A 203 29.85 35.80 12.34
CA VAL A 203 30.85 36.23 11.36
C VAL A 203 32.19 36.37 12.07
N ILE A 204 33.25 35.86 11.47
CA ILE A 204 34.62 36.01 11.99
C ILE A 204 35.25 37.27 11.40
N SER A 205 36.02 37.99 12.22
CA SER A 205 36.82 39.13 11.78
C SER A 205 38.27 38.92 12.21
N PRO A 206 39.25 39.25 11.35
CA PRO A 206 40.66 39.07 11.68
C PRO A 206 41.05 39.96 12.85
N ARG A 207 41.71 39.37 13.86
CA ARG A 207 42.25 40.07 15.02
C ARG A 207 43.73 39.73 15.16
N PHE A 208 44.59 40.74 15.18
CA PHE A 208 46.05 40.56 15.15
C PHE A 208 46.68 40.41 16.54
N ASN A 209 46.01 40.88 17.60
CA ASN A 209 46.44 40.67 18.97
C ASN A 209 45.32 39.96 19.75
N CYS A 210 45.59 38.71 20.14
CA CYS A 210 44.85 37.98 21.16
C CYS A 210 45.39 38.34 22.53
#